data_AF-A0ABD4ABM6-F1
#
_entry.id   AF-A0ABD4ABM6-F1
#
_cell.length_a   1.000
_cell.length_b   1.000
_cell.length_c   1.000
_cell.angle_alpha   90.00
_cell.angle_beta   90.00
_cell.angle_gamma   90.00
#
_symmetry.space_group_name_H-M   'P 1'
#
loop_
_entity.id
_entity.type
_entity.pdbx_description
1 polymer ?
#
loop_
_entity_poly.entity_id
_entity_poly.type
_entity_poly.pdbx_seq_one_letter_code
_entity_poly.pdbx_strand_id
1 'polypeptide(L)'
;MNVGIVGIGRYVPDNVVTNKDLEKRMDTSDEWIRTRTGIRERRIAGDDIDTSHMAYFAAQKAIEDAGIQPEDIDLILTATVTPDQPFPTVSCMIQEQIGAKKAAAMDISAACSGLMYGMVTAKQFIETGVYKYVLVIGAEKLSKITDWEDRSTAVLFGDGAGAVVMGPVTDGRGILSFELGADGSGGKFLYQEKYICMNGREVFKFAVRQMGESALNVIEKAGLSKEDVDFLIPHQANIRIMEAARQRLDLPVEKMSNTVGKYGNTSAASIPISLVEDLEAGRIKDDDIILMVGFGGGLTWGAILMKWGK
;
A
#
# COMPACT_ATOMS: atom_id res chain seq x y z
N MET A 1 -12.35 -6.23 21.59
CA MET A 1 -11.83 -7.25 20.64
C MET A 1 -10.67 -6.59 19.92
N ASN A 2 -9.49 -7.20 19.91
CA ASN A 2 -8.36 -6.65 19.17
C ASN A 2 -8.42 -7.15 17.73
N VAL A 3 -8.15 -6.25 16.77
CA VAL A 3 -8.24 -6.54 15.34
C VAL A 3 -6.91 -6.23 14.70
N GLY A 4 -6.37 -7.21 13.97
CA GLY A 4 -5.08 -7.13 13.30
C GLY A 4 -5.07 -7.94 12.00
N ILE A 5 -3.87 -8.12 11.47
CA ILE A 5 -3.64 -8.94 10.27
C ILE A 5 -3.45 -10.39 10.72
N VAL A 6 -4.31 -11.28 10.25
CA VAL A 6 -4.22 -12.73 10.51
C VAL A 6 -3.62 -13.50 9.33
N GLY A 7 -3.58 -12.89 8.14
CA GLY A 7 -2.83 -13.42 7.00
C GLY A 7 -2.45 -12.34 5.99
N ILE A 8 -1.37 -12.54 5.26
CA ILE A 8 -0.84 -11.57 4.29
C ILE A 8 -0.30 -12.25 3.03
N GLY A 9 -0.43 -11.58 1.89
CA GLY A 9 0.05 -12.08 0.61
C GLY A 9 0.40 -10.96 -0.36
N ARG A 10 1.24 -11.28 -1.35
CA ARG A 10 1.59 -10.36 -2.45
C ARG A 10 1.72 -11.04 -3.79
N TYR A 11 1.50 -10.26 -4.83
CA TYR A 11 1.81 -10.59 -6.21
C TYR A 11 2.48 -9.39 -6.89
N VAL A 12 3.56 -9.66 -7.61
CA VAL A 12 4.24 -8.69 -8.46
C VAL A 12 4.47 -9.33 -9.83
N PRO A 13 4.23 -8.63 -10.95
CA PRO A 13 4.50 -9.17 -12.27
C PRO A 13 5.97 -9.54 -12.50
N ASP A 14 6.20 -10.48 -13.42
CA ASP A 14 7.55 -10.98 -13.73
C ASP A 14 8.36 -10.03 -14.61
N ASN A 15 7.69 -9.23 -15.45
CA ASN A 15 8.36 -8.33 -16.38
C ASN A 15 9.01 -7.14 -15.64
N VAL A 16 10.34 -7.15 -15.61
CA VAL A 16 11.18 -6.12 -14.99
C VAL A 16 11.55 -5.06 -16.02
N VAL A 17 11.22 -3.81 -15.73
CA VAL A 17 11.68 -2.65 -16.52
C VAL A 17 12.77 -1.94 -15.75
N THR A 18 14.00 -1.92 -16.27
CA THR A 18 15.12 -1.24 -15.60
C THR A 18 15.17 0.23 -15.98
N ASN A 19 15.90 1.04 -15.20
CA ASN A 19 16.19 2.42 -15.61
C ASN A 19 16.88 2.50 -16.98
N LYS A 20 17.77 1.55 -17.30
CA LYS A 20 18.45 1.46 -18.61
C LYS A 20 17.51 1.17 -19.76
N ASP A 21 16.36 0.55 -19.50
CA ASP A 21 15.34 0.37 -20.54
C ASP A 21 14.57 1.67 -20.80
N LEU A 22 14.39 2.50 -19.77
CA LEU A 22 13.79 3.83 -19.92
C LEU A 22 14.74 4.83 -20.62
N GLU A 23 16.05 4.74 -20.38
CA GLU A 23 17.08 5.52 -21.12
C GLU A 23 16.97 5.37 -22.64
N LYS A 24 16.55 4.19 -23.12
CA LYS A 24 16.38 3.92 -24.55
C LYS A 24 15.13 4.58 -25.14
N ARG A 25 14.21 5.06 -24.30
CA ARG A 25 12.89 5.57 -24.71
C ARG A 25 12.73 7.08 -24.46
N MET A 26 13.42 7.64 -23.47
CA MET A 26 13.28 9.04 -23.07
C MET A 26 14.62 9.65 -22.63
N ASP A 27 14.70 10.98 -22.67
CA ASP A 27 15.87 11.74 -22.18
C ASP A 27 15.97 11.66 -20.64
N THR A 28 16.59 10.59 -20.14
CA THR A 28 16.83 10.29 -18.73
C THR A 28 18.11 9.48 -18.53
N SER A 29 18.50 9.23 -17.28
CA SER A 29 19.59 8.31 -16.92
C SER A 29 19.31 7.53 -15.64
N ASP A 30 19.92 6.35 -15.49
CA ASP A 30 19.87 5.54 -14.27
C ASP A 30 20.36 6.32 -13.06
N GLU A 31 21.46 7.07 -13.22
CA GLU A 31 21.99 7.93 -12.17
C GLU A 31 20.97 9.00 -11.76
N TRP A 32 20.33 9.65 -12.73
CA TRP A 32 19.32 10.68 -12.46
C TRP A 32 18.12 10.10 -11.72
N ILE A 33 17.58 8.97 -12.19
CA ILE A 33 16.43 8.31 -11.56
C ILE A 33 16.79 7.88 -10.14
N ARG A 34 17.87 7.10 -9.96
CA ARG A 34 18.30 6.61 -8.63
C ARG A 34 18.52 7.74 -7.63
N THR A 35 19.17 8.82 -8.05
CA THR A 35 19.50 9.92 -7.14
C THR A 35 18.25 10.72 -6.75
N ARG A 36 17.26 10.83 -7.65
CA ARG A 36 16.03 11.60 -7.41
C ARG A 36 14.96 10.80 -6.69
N THR A 37 14.90 9.48 -6.88
CA THR A 37 13.77 8.64 -6.45
C THR A 37 14.17 7.41 -5.64
N GLY A 38 15.40 6.92 -5.80
CA GLY A 38 15.87 5.65 -5.25
C GLY A 38 15.55 4.43 -6.13
N ILE A 39 14.75 4.60 -7.18
CA ILE A 39 14.25 3.53 -8.04
C ILE A 39 15.37 3.02 -8.96
N ARG A 40 15.52 1.70 -9.08
CA ARG A 40 16.44 1.03 -10.02
C ARG A 40 15.68 0.29 -11.10
N GLU A 41 14.56 -0.32 -10.71
CA GLU A 41 13.68 -1.10 -11.57
C GLU A 41 12.24 -1.03 -11.05
N ARG A 42 11.30 -1.47 -11.89
CA ARG A 42 9.89 -1.63 -11.56
C ARG A 42 9.31 -2.85 -12.27
N ARG A 43 8.16 -3.34 -11.79
CA ARG A 43 7.42 -4.45 -12.40
C ARG A 43 6.27 -3.90 -13.21
N ILE A 44 6.10 -4.38 -14.44
CA ILE A 44 5.05 -3.93 -15.35
C ILE A 44 4.25 -5.15 -15.81
N ALA A 45 2.96 -5.17 -15.52
CA ALA A 45 2.06 -6.24 -15.93
C ALA A 45 1.93 -6.28 -17.47
N GLY A 46 1.84 -7.50 -18.02
CA GLY A 46 1.54 -7.70 -19.44
C GLY A 46 0.14 -7.24 -19.81
N ASP A 47 -0.17 -7.20 -21.11
CA ASP A 47 -1.49 -6.80 -21.59
C ASP A 47 -2.61 -7.78 -21.16
N ASP A 48 -2.24 -9.03 -20.88
CA ASP A 48 -3.10 -10.12 -20.42
C ASP A 48 -3.37 -10.11 -18.90
N ILE A 49 -2.61 -9.34 -18.12
CA ILE A 49 -2.74 -9.25 -16.66
C ILE A 49 -3.24 -7.86 -16.30
N ASP A 50 -4.50 -7.74 -15.88
CA ASP A 50 -5.06 -6.49 -15.33
C ASP A 50 -5.10 -6.51 -13.78
N THR A 51 -5.55 -5.42 -13.16
CA THR A 51 -5.54 -5.21 -11.70
C THR A 51 -6.21 -6.36 -10.92
N SER A 52 -7.35 -6.87 -11.39
CA SER A 52 -8.06 -7.98 -10.76
C SER A 52 -7.25 -9.27 -10.71
N HIS A 53 -6.46 -9.57 -11.74
CA HIS A 53 -5.61 -10.76 -11.77
C HIS A 53 -4.52 -10.69 -10.69
N MET A 54 -3.89 -9.52 -10.53
CA MET A 54 -2.88 -9.31 -9.49
C MET A 54 -3.52 -9.40 -8.10
N ALA A 55 -4.69 -8.77 -7.92
CA ALA A 55 -5.46 -8.81 -6.68
C ALA A 55 -5.83 -10.25 -6.29
N TYR A 56 -6.24 -11.09 -7.24
CA TYR A 56 -6.55 -12.49 -7.02
C TYR A 56 -5.37 -13.28 -6.46
N PHE A 57 -4.20 -13.19 -7.10
CA PHE A 57 -3.02 -13.93 -6.64
C PHE A 57 -2.53 -13.47 -5.26
N ALA A 58 -2.62 -12.17 -4.96
CA ALA A 58 -2.30 -11.66 -3.63
C ALA A 58 -3.32 -12.16 -2.58
N ALA A 59 -4.61 -12.14 -2.91
CA ALA A 59 -5.68 -12.61 -2.03
C ALA A 59 -5.54 -14.10 -1.68
N GLN A 60 -5.27 -14.96 -2.66
CA GLN A 60 -5.08 -16.39 -2.41
C GLN A 60 -3.98 -16.66 -1.38
N LYS A 61 -2.83 -15.99 -1.53
CA LYS A 61 -1.71 -16.11 -0.58
C LYS A 61 -2.07 -15.60 0.81
N ALA A 62 -2.82 -14.50 0.90
CA ALA A 62 -3.23 -13.96 2.20
C ALA A 62 -4.22 -14.88 2.93
N ILE A 63 -5.12 -15.53 2.20
CA ILE A 63 -6.07 -16.51 2.74
C ILE A 63 -5.33 -17.78 3.18
N GLU A 64 -4.38 -18.25 2.37
CA GLU A 64 -3.52 -19.39 2.70
C GLU A 64 -2.70 -19.12 3.97
N ASP A 65 -2.04 -17.96 4.07
CA ASP A 65 -1.30 -17.56 5.27
C ASP A 65 -2.21 -17.39 6.49
N ALA A 66 -3.45 -16.94 6.31
CA ALA A 66 -4.45 -16.89 7.38
C ALA A 66 -4.89 -18.27 7.87
N GLY A 67 -4.72 -19.33 7.07
CA GLY A 67 -5.18 -20.68 7.40
C GLY A 67 -6.70 -20.80 7.48
N ILE A 68 -7.44 -19.97 6.73
CA ILE A 68 -8.92 -19.98 6.66
C ILE A 68 -9.40 -20.41 5.28
N GLN A 69 -10.70 -20.67 5.13
CA GLN A 69 -11.31 -20.95 3.83
C GLN A 69 -11.86 -19.66 3.19
N PRO A 70 -11.96 -19.57 1.86
CA PRO A 70 -12.59 -18.42 1.20
C PRO A 70 -14.02 -18.12 1.67
N GLU A 71 -14.79 -19.14 2.06
CA GLU A 71 -16.15 -19.01 2.59
C GLU A 71 -16.21 -18.37 3.99
N ASP A 72 -15.08 -18.26 4.68
CA ASP A 72 -14.96 -17.56 5.97
C ASP A 72 -14.83 -16.04 5.80
N ILE A 73 -14.59 -15.55 4.56
CA ILE A 73 -14.51 -14.11 4.27
C ILE A 73 -15.92 -13.52 4.20
N ASP A 74 -16.17 -12.50 5.02
CA ASP A 74 -17.47 -11.82 5.11
C ASP A 74 -17.54 -10.54 4.26
N LEU A 75 -16.39 -9.94 3.97
CA LEU A 75 -16.27 -8.70 3.19
C LEU A 75 -14.95 -8.66 2.41
N ILE A 76 -15.01 -8.21 1.17
CA ILE A 76 -13.84 -7.93 0.32
C ILE A 76 -13.79 -6.43 0.01
N LEU A 77 -12.65 -5.81 0.34
CA LEU A 77 -12.35 -4.41 0.10
C LEU A 77 -11.10 -4.29 -0.77
N THR A 78 -11.27 -3.94 -2.04
CA THR A 78 -10.11 -3.67 -2.92
C THR A 78 -9.87 -2.17 -3.04
N ALA A 79 -8.77 -1.72 -2.45
CA ALA A 79 -8.21 -0.39 -2.64
C ALA A 79 -7.49 -0.30 -3.99
N THR A 80 -8.07 0.45 -4.93
CA THR A 80 -7.49 0.66 -6.26
C THR A 80 -7.98 1.97 -6.89
N VAL A 81 -7.14 2.61 -7.69
CA VAL A 81 -7.54 3.67 -8.64
C VAL A 81 -7.36 3.26 -10.09
N THR A 82 -6.96 2.01 -10.34
CA THR A 82 -6.77 1.43 -11.66
C THR A 82 -7.57 0.15 -11.87
N PRO A 83 -8.87 0.10 -11.51
CA PRO A 83 -9.65 -1.10 -11.68
C PRO A 83 -9.71 -1.50 -13.16
N ASP A 84 -10.00 -2.78 -13.42
CA ASP A 84 -10.26 -3.31 -14.76
C ASP A 84 -11.36 -2.49 -15.45
N GLN A 85 -12.42 -2.18 -14.69
CA GLN A 85 -13.57 -1.39 -15.09
C GLN A 85 -14.25 -0.76 -13.86
N PRO A 86 -15.08 0.30 -14.03
CA PRO A 86 -15.80 0.90 -12.90
C PRO A 86 -16.83 -0.04 -12.25
N PHE A 87 -17.47 -0.90 -13.05
CA PHE A 87 -18.37 -1.96 -12.58
C PHE A 87 -18.43 -3.12 -13.58
N PRO A 88 -18.54 -4.38 -13.13
CA PRO A 88 -18.34 -4.86 -11.76
C PRO A 88 -16.96 -4.49 -11.18
N THR A 89 -16.93 -4.29 -9.87
CA THR A 89 -15.72 -3.91 -9.12
C THR A 89 -14.69 -5.04 -9.11
N VAL A 90 -13.41 -4.72 -8.87
CA VAL A 90 -12.37 -5.74 -8.68
C VAL A 90 -12.76 -6.67 -7.54
N SER A 91 -13.30 -6.13 -6.45
CA SER A 91 -13.75 -6.92 -5.31
C SER A 91 -14.82 -7.96 -5.68
N CYS A 92 -15.77 -7.63 -6.56
CA CYS A 92 -16.76 -8.60 -7.05
C CYS A 92 -16.12 -9.67 -7.93
N MET A 93 -15.12 -9.32 -8.73
CA MET A 93 -14.37 -10.32 -9.51
C MET A 93 -13.62 -11.28 -8.60
N ILE A 94 -12.92 -10.76 -7.58
CA ILE A 94 -12.22 -11.58 -6.60
C ILE A 94 -13.19 -12.49 -5.87
N GLN A 95 -14.33 -11.97 -5.44
CA GLN A 95 -15.37 -12.72 -4.73
C GLN A 95 -15.77 -14.00 -5.47
N GLU A 96 -16.02 -13.91 -6.78
CA GLU A 96 -16.31 -15.06 -7.64
C GLU A 96 -15.07 -15.95 -7.80
N GLN A 97 -13.91 -15.38 -8.13
CA GLN A 97 -12.69 -16.13 -8.44
C GLN A 97 -12.15 -16.96 -7.27
N ILE A 98 -12.27 -16.47 -6.03
CA ILE A 98 -11.85 -17.20 -4.82
C ILE A 98 -12.96 -18.08 -4.24
N GLY A 99 -14.21 -17.94 -4.71
CA GLY A 99 -15.36 -18.69 -4.19
C GLY A 99 -15.90 -18.18 -2.85
N ALA A 100 -15.70 -16.91 -2.50
CA ALA A 100 -16.20 -16.30 -1.25
C ALA A 100 -17.71 -16.00 -1.34
N LYS A 101 -18.54 -17.04 -1.43
CA LYS A 101 -19.98 -16.96 -1.79
C LYS A 101 -20.86 -16.09 -0.88
N LYS A 102 -20.38 -15.74 0.31
CA LYS A 102 -21.13 -14.95 1.31
C LYS A 102 -20.61 -13.52 1.44
N ALA A 103 -19.45 -13.22 0.86
CA ALA A 103 -18.79 -11.94 1.09
C ALA A 103 -19.55 -10.80 0.42
N ALA A 104 -19.78 -9.72 1.17
CA ALA A 104 -20.02 -8.42 0.55
C ALA A 104 -18.75 -7.97 -0.18
N ALA A 105 -18.87 -7.15 -1.23
CA ALA A 105 -17.72 -6.74 -2.03
C ALA A 105 -17.85 -5.32 -2.54
N MET A 106 -16.83 -4.49 -2.34
CA MET A 106 -16.75 -3.14 -2.89
C MET A 106 -15.31 -2.66 -3.01
N ASP A 107 -15.05 -1.84 -4.03
CA ASP A 107 -13.75 -1.17 -4.17
C ASP A 107 -13.73 0.13 -3.36
N ILE A 108 -12.55 0.52 -2.88
CA ILE A 108 -12.31 1.77 -2.16
C ILE A 108 -11.31 2.60 -2.97
N SER A 109 -11.65 3.87 -3.21
CA SER A 109 -10.77 4.81 -3.91
C SER A 109 -10.25 5.87 -2.95
N ALA A 110 -8.99 5.74 -2.54
CA ALA A 110 -8.24 6.76 -1.79
C ALA A 110 -6.76 6.76 -2.21
N ALA A 111 -6.53 6.58 -3.53
CA ALA A 111 -5.22 6.55 -4.17
C ALA A 111 -4.20 5.67 -3.40
N CYS A 112 -2.95 6.11 -3.30
CA CYS A 112 -1.88 5.37 -2.64
C CYS A 112 -2.12 5.12 -1.13
N SER A 113 -3.00 5.87 -0.47
CA SER A 113 -3.41 5.62 0.92
C SER A 113 -4.52 4.57 1.04
N GLY A 114 -5.02 4.04 -0.07
CA GLY A 114 -6.20 3.20 -0.15
C GLY A 114 -6.16 1.95 0.74
N LEU A 115 -5.00 1.27 0.84
CA LEU A 115 -4.89 0.09 1.73
C LEU A 115 -5.23 0.47 3.18
N MET A 116 -4.66 1.56 3.70
CA MET A 116 -4.88 1.96 5.09
C MET A 116 -6.33 2.38 5.32
N TYR A 117 -6.95 3.06 4.35
CA TYR A 117 -8.40 3.33 4.37
C TYR A 117 -9.19 2.02 4.49
N GLY A 118 -8.89 1.04 3.63
CA GLY A 118 -9.53 -0.28 3.66
C GLY A 118 -9.32 -1.04 4.97
N MET A 119 -8.11 -1.03 5.54
CA MET A 119 -7.81 -1.68 6.81
C MET A 119 -8.57 -1.06 7.98
N VAL A 120 -8.66 0.27 8.02
CA VAL A 120 -9.41 0.97 9.07
C VAL A 120 -10.91 0.72 8.90
N THR A 121 -11.43 0.74 7.68
CA THR A 121 -12.83 0.37 7.39
C THR A 121 -13.12 -1.07 7.84
N ALA A 122 -12.26 -2.02 7.48
CA ALA A 122 -12.37 -3.42 7.91
C ALA A 122 -12.39 -3.56 9.43
N LYS A 123 -11.48 -2.85 10.13
CA LYS A 123 -11.42 -2.81 11.59
C LYS A 123 -12.77 -2.41 12.19
N GLN A 124 -13.45 -1.40 11.63
CA GLN A 124 -14.75 -0.96 12.18
C GLN A 124 -15.82 -2.06 12.11
N PHE A 125 -15.87 -2.81 11.00
CA PHE A 125 -16.83 -3.91 10.85
C PHE A 125 -16.53 -5.10 11.77
N ILE A 126 -15.24 -5.39 12.01
CA ILE A 126 -14.82 -6.49 12.87
C ILE A 126 -15.03 -6.13 14.35
N GLU A 127 -14.63 -4.93 14.77
CA GLU A 127 -14.76 -4.49 16.17
C GLU A 127 -16.21 -4.37 16.63
N THR A 128 -17.12 -4.03 15.72
CA THR A 128 -18.57 -3.98 15.99
C THR A 128 -19.24 -5.36 15.97
N GLY A 129 -18.50 -6.42 15.63
CA GLY A 129 -18.98 -7.80 15.60
C GLY A 129 -19.86 -8.14 14.39
N VAL A 130 -19.91 -7.27 13.38
CA VAL A 130 -20.69 -7.49 12.15
C VAL A 130 -20.02 -8.55 11.27
N TYR A 131 -18.69 -8.50 11.17
CA TYR A 131 -17.87 -9.43 10.40
C TYR A 131 -16.76 -10.03 11.27
N LYS A 132 -16.29 -11.22 10.89
CA LYS A 132 -15.17 -11.88 11.54
C LYS A 132 -13.90 -11.76 10.71
N TYR A 133 -13.97 -12.03 9.40
CA TYR A 133 -12.81 -11.91 8.51
C TYR A 133 -13.11 -11.00 7.33
N VAL A 134 -12.24 -10.03 7.12
CA VAL A 134 -12.33 -9.07 6.00
C VAL A 134 -11.06 -9.18 5.18
N LEU A 135 -11.20 -9.45 3.89
CA LEU A 135 -10.09 -9.40 2.94
C LEU A 135 -9.91 -7.97 2.44
N VAL A 136 -8.77 -7.37 2.72
CA VAL A 136 -8.40 -6.03 2.24
C VAL A 136 -7.25 -6.15 1.26
N ILE A 137 -7.43 -5.65 0.04
CA ILE A 137 -6.46 -5.76 -1.05
C ILE A 137 -6.04 -4.36 -1.48
N GLY A 138 -4.74 -4.09 -1.61
CA GLY A 138 -4.22 -2.94 -2.35
C GLY A 138 -3.65 -3.44 -3.67
N ALA A 139 -4.24 -3.05 -4.80
CA ALA A 139 -3.84 -3.55 -6.12
C ALA A 139 -3.90 -2.45 -7.17
N GLU A 140 -2.83 -2.33 -7.96
CA GLU A 140 -2.70 -1.27 -8.95
C GLU A 140 -1.92 -1.73 -10.19
N LYS A 141 -2.48 -1.42 -11.37
CA LYS A 141 -1.79 -1.46 -12.66
C LYS A 141 -1.56 -0.02 -13.13
N LEU A 142 -0.69 0.71 -12.43
CA LEU A 142 -0.40 2.11 -12.74
C LEU A 142 0.21 2.30 -14.13
N SER A 143 0.86 1.28 -14.68
CA SER A 143 1.37 1.27 -16.06
C SER A 143 0.31 1.61 -17.10
N LYS A 144 -0.96 1.27 -16.85
CA LYS A 144 -2.10 1.54 -17.76
C LYS A 144 -2.47 3.02 -17.84
N ILE A 145 -2.14 3.80 -16.81
CA ILE A 145 -2.44 5.25 -16.70
C ILE A 145 -1.18 6.11 -16.63
N THR A 146 -0.01 5.52 -16.93
CA THR A 146 1.26 6.25 -16.99
C THR A 146 1.47 6.81 -18.40
N ASP A 147 1.83 8.09 -18.50
CA ASP A 147 2.27 8.67 -19.77
C ASP A 147 3.74 8.30 -20.00
N TRP A 148 3.98 7.35 -20.90
CA TRP A 148 5.33 6.85 -21.19
C TRP A 148 6.21 7.85 -21.95
N GLU A 149 5.65 8.97 -22.41
CA GLU A 149 6.39 10.08 -23.02
C GLU A 149 6.79 11.15 -21.97
N ASP A 150 6.13 11.18 -20.81
CA ASP A 150 6.48 12.08 -19.71
C ASP A 150 7.52 11.45 -18.77
N ARG A 151 8.79 11.83 -18.95
CA ARG A 151 9.88 11.36 -18.08
C ARG A 151 9.67 11.66 -16.60
N SER A 152 8.84 12.65 -16.24
CA SER A 152 8.65 13.06 -14.85
C SER A 152 7.81 12.06 -14.04
N THR A 153 6.96 11.28 -14.71
CA THR A 153 6.07 10.28 -14.12
C THR A 153 6.40 8.86 -14.58
N ALA A 154 6.78 8.65 -15.84
CA ALA A 154 7.08 7.33 -16.42
C ALA A 154 8.13 6.50 -15.66
N VAL A 155 9.06 7.18 -14.99
CA VAL A 155 10.14 6.53 -14.22
C VAL A 155 9.70 6.08 -12.83
N LEU A 156 8.53 6.50 -12.36
CA LEU A 156 8.11 6.36 -10.96
C LEU A 156 7.30 5.10 -10.70
N PHE A 157 6.37 4.78 -11.59
CA PHE A 157 5.29 3.85 -11.27
C PHE A 157 5.59 2.42 -11.70
N GLY A 158 5.06 1.48 -10.92
CA GLY A 158 5.04 0.05 -11.23
C GLY A 158 3.70 -0.55 -10.86
N ASP A 159 3.56 -1.84 -11.15
CA ASP A 159 2.34 -2.61 -10.96
C ASP A 159 2.52 -3.67 -9.87
N GLY A 160 1.43 -4.03 -9.20
CA GLY A 160 1.41 -5.12 -8.25
C GLY A 160 0.17 -5.14 -7.37
N ALA A 161 0.13 -6.13 -6.49
CA ALA A 161 -0.91 -6.26 -5.48
C ALA A 161 -0.34 -6.81 -4.17
N GLY A 162 -0.93 -6.37 -3.05
CA GLY A 162 -0.78 -7.01 -1.76
C GLY A 162 -2.13 -7.10 -1.07
N ALA A 163 -2.34 -8.14 -0.27
CA ALA A 163 -3.59 -8.39 0.41
C ALA A 163 -3.32 -8.76 1.87
N VAL A 164 -4.24 -8.36 2.75
CA VAL A 164 -4.28 -8.75 4.15
C VAL A 164 -5.65 -9.31 4.48
N VAL A 165 -5.69 -10.41 5.23
CA VAL A 165 -6.90 -10.85 5.92
C VAL A 165 -6.88 -10.20 7.30
N MET A 166 -7.86 -9.34 7.56
CA MET A 166 -8.08 -8.71 8.85
C MET A 166 -9.02 -9.56 9.70
N GLY A 167 -8.71 -9.75 10.97
CA GLY A 167 -9.53 -10.55 11.88
C GLY A 167 -9.17 -10.34 13.36
N PRO A 168 -9.82 -11.08 14.27
CA PRO A 168 -9.49 -11.08 15.69
C PRO A 168 -8.06 -11.58 15.91
N VAL A 169 -7.32 -10.90 16.79
CA VAL A 169 -5.95 -11.28 17.19
C VAL A 169 -5.84 -11.40 18.71
N THR A 170 -4.75 -11.99 19.21
CA THR A 170 -4.52 -12.15 20.66
C THR A 170 -4.43 -10.81 21.40
N ASP A 171 -4.65 -10.85 22.72
CA ASP A 171 -4.69 -9.66 23.55
C ASP A 171 -3.42 -8.80 23.46
N GLY A 172 -3.60 -7.51 23.17
CA GLY A 172 -2.53 -6.53 23.04
C GLY A 172 -1.91 -6.40 21.64
N ARG A 173 -2.26 -7.27 20.68
CA ARG A 173 -1.82 -7.20 19.28
C ARG A 173 -2.82 -6.46 18.38
N GLY A 174 -2.44 -6.22 17.12
CA GLY A 174 -3.30 -5.60 16.11
C GLY A 174 -3.18 -4.07 16.07
N ILE A 175 -4.18 -3.42 15.48
CA ILE A 175 -4.19 -1.96 15.29
C ILE A 175 -4.40 -1.26 16.64
N LEU A 176 -3.36 -0.57 17.10
CA LEU A 176 -3.33 0.21 18.34
C LEU A 176 -3.99 1.59 18.15
N SER A 177 -3.69 2.24 17.03
CA SER A 177 -4.23 3.55 16.67
C SER A 177 -4.13 3.77 15.17
N PHE A 178 -4.89 4.73 14.66
CA PHE A 178 -4.84 5.11 13.25
C PHE A 178 -5.20 6.58 13.04
N GLU A 179 -4.87 7.08 11.86
CA GLU A 179 -5.31 8.37 11.34
C GLU A 179 -5.62 8.22 9.86
N LEU A 180 -6.75 8.75 9.43
CA LEU A 180 -7.09 8.93 8.03
C LEU A 180 -7.43 10.41 7.83
N GLY A 181 -7.09 10.97 6.67
CA GLY A 181 -7.45 12.34 6.36
C GLY A 181 -7.35 12.69 4.87
N ALA A 182 -7.99 13.79 4.50
CA ALA A 182 -8.01 14.28 3.14
C ALA A 182 -8.03 15.81 3.10
N ASP A 183 -7.40 16.38 2.07
CA ASP A 183 -7.43 17.80 1.73
C ASP A 183 -7.60 17.95 0.21
N GLY A 184 -8.86 18.18 -0.20
CA GLY A 184 -9.27 18.33 -1.59
C GLY A 184 -8.62 19.52 -2.32
N SER A 185 -8.10 20.51 -1.58
CA SER A 185 -7.45 21.68 -2.19
C SER A 185 -6.16 21.32 -2.95
N GLY A 186 -5.56 20.17 -2.59
CA GLY A 186 -4.36 19.63 -3.22
C GLY A 186 -4.62 18.75 -4.45
N GLY A 187 -5.86 18.45 -4.81
CA GLY A 187 -6.19 17.55 -5.94
C GLY A 187 -5.58 17.99 -7.28
N LYS A 188 -5.47 19.30 -7.51
CA LYS A 188 -4.80 19.89 -8.69
C LYS A 188 -3.30 19.54 -8.82
N PHE A 189 -2.68 19.02 -7.76
CA PHE A 189 -1.26 18.65 -7.75
C PHE A 189 -1.02 17.18 -8.08
N LEU A 190 -2.03 16.31 -7.94
CA LEU A 190 -1.95 14.89 -8.29
C LEU A 190 -3.34 14.36 -8.62
N TYR A 191 -3.59 14.16 -9.91
CA TYR A 191 -4.87 13.72 -10.46
C TYR A 191 -4.64 12.88 -11.72
N GLN A 192 -5.72 12.31 -12.24
CA GLN A 192 -5.71 11.56 -13.48
C GLN A 192 -6.66 12.24 -14.48
N GLU A 193 -6.16 12.54 -15.69
CA GLU A 193 -7.01 12.78 -16.86
C GLU A 193 -7.01 11.52 -17.74
N LYS A 194 -6.29 11.55 -18.88
CA LYS A 194 -5.94 10.33 -19.62
C LYS A 194 -4.84 9.55 -18.91
N TYR A 195 -3.84 10.28 -18.39
CA TYR A 195 -2.70 9.75 -17.65
C TYR A 195 -2.56 10.47 -16.31
N ILE A 196 -1.66 9.98 -15.45
CA ILE A 196 -1.32 10.62 -14.18
C ILE A 196 -0.68 11.99 -14.45
N CYS A 197 -1.28 13.05 -13.91
CA CYS A 197 -0.74 14.40 -13.93
C CYS A 197 -0.23 14.78 -12.54
N MET A 198 1.03 15.19 -12.44
CA MET A 198 1.66 15.45 -11.15
C MET A 198 2.49 16.75 -11.12
N ASN A 199 2.22 17.60 -10.14
CA ASN A 199 3.16 18.64 -9.72
C ASN A 199 4.07 18.09 -8.61
N GLY A 200 5.16 17.43 -9.00
CA GLY A 200 6.04 16.71 -8.08
C GLY A 200 6.61 17.57 -6.94
N ARG A 201 6.78 18.88 -7.14
CA ARG A 201 7.28 19.79 -6.09
C ARG A 201 6.27 19.97 -4.97
N GLU A 202 5.03 20.25 -5.31
CA GLU A 202 3.97 20.48 -4.30
C GLU A 202 3.57 19.17 -3.63
N VAL A 203 3.53 18.07 -4.39
CA VAL A 203 3.33 16.72 -3.84
C VAL A 203 4.44 16.34 -2.85
N PHE A 204 5.71 16.59 -3.17
CA PHE A 204 6.84 16.30 -2.28
C PHE A 204 6.75 17.09 -0.96
N LYS A 205 6.45 18.40 -1.02
CA LYS A 205 6.29 19.24 0.18
C LYS A 205 5.16 18.74 1.07
N PHE A 206 4.02 18.41 0.48
CA PHE A 206 2.89 17.84 1.21
C PHE A 206 3.27 16.53 1.89
N ALA A 207 3.83 15.59 1.13
CA ALA A 207 4.18 14.26 1.62
C ALA A 207 5.16 14.28 2.80
N VAL A 208 6.24 15.06 2.69
CA VAL A 208 7.25 15.18 3.77
C VAL A 208 6.62 15.70 5.06
N ARG A 209 5.74 16.69 4.97
CA ARG A 209 5.04 17.25 6.13
C ARG A 209 4.03 16.27 6.69
N GLN A 210 3.09 15.82 5.86
CA GLN A 210 1.92 15.06 6.29
C GLN A 210 2.29 13.66 6.80
N MET A 211 3.23 12.96 6.15
CA MET A 211 3.66 11.64 6.63
C MET A 211 4.34 11.74 8.00
N GLY A 212 5.17 12.77 8.20
CA GLY A 212 5.82 13.01 9.49
C GLY A 212 4.83 13.38 10.60
N GLU A 213 3.83 14.22 10.31
CA GLU A 213 2.77 14.59 11.26
C GLU A 213 1.90 13.38 11.62
N SER A 214 1.35 12.67 10.63
CA SER A 214 0.48 11.52 10.87
C SER A 214 1.19 10.37 11.59
N ALA A 215 2.48 10.16 11.31
CA ALA A 215 3.31 9.20 12.03
C ALA A 215 3.38 9.50 13.54
N LEU A 216 3.65 10.75 13.92
CA LEU A 216 3.71 11.15 15.33
C LEU A 216 2.32 11.12 15.99
N ASN A 217 1.29 11.56 15.27
CA ASN A 217 -0.08 11.60 15.80
C ASN A 217 -0.58 10.20 16.19
N VAL A 218 -0.30 9.16 15.39
CA VAL A 218 -0.77 7.81 15.73
C VAL A 218 0.02 7.21 16.90
N ILE A 219 1.32 7.51 17.01
CA ILE A 219 2.12 7.13 18.17
C ILE A 219 1.55 7.75 19.45
N GLU A 220 1.29 9.06 19.43
CA GLU A 220 0.70 9.79 20.56
C GLU A 220 -0.71 9.27 20.90
N LYS A 221 -1.57 9.02 19.91
CA LYS A 221 -2.92 8.45 20.11
C LYS A 221 -2.89 7.07 20.78
N ALA A 222 -1.82 6.29 20.58
CA ALA A 222 -1.62 5.01 21.24
C ALA A 222 -1.03 5.15 22.66
N GLY A 223 -0.69 6.36 23.11
CA GLY A 223 -0.02 6.61 24.38
C GLY A 223 1.43 6.13 24.42
N LEU A 224 2.07 6.01 23.26
CA LEU A 224 3.44 5.54 23.09
C LEU A 224 4.39 6.69 22.74
N SER A 225 5.69 6.41 22.75
CA SER A 225 6.72 7.31 22.23
C SER A 225 7.38 6.77 20.96
N LYS A 226 8.24 7.57 20.32
CA LYS A 226 8.90 7.16 19.08
C LYS A 226 9.83 5.96 19.29
N GLU A 227 10.41 5.87 20.48
CA GLU A 227 11.34 4.81 20.90
C GLU A 227 10.67 3.44 20.97
N ASP A 228 9.34 3.41 21.13
CA ASP A 228 8.55 2.18 21.12
C ASP A 228 8.33 1.62 19.70
N VAL A 229 8.60 2.40 18.64
CA VAL A 229 8.39 1.95 17.26
C VAL A 229 9.57 1.09 16.81
N ASP A 230 9.29 -0.17 16.47
CA ASP A 230 10.30 -1.11 16.01
C ASP A 230 10.61 -0.98 14.52
N PHE A 231 9.60 -0.66 13.71
CA PHE A 231 9.74 -0.69 12.27
C PHE A 231 8.81 0.29 11.54
N LEU A 232 9.34 0.97 10.53
CA LEU A 232 8.59 1.89 9.66
C LEU A 232 8.38 1.26 8.28
N ILE A 233 7.12 1.18 7.84
CA ILE A 233 6.71 0.72 6.52
C ILE A 233 6.00 1.87 5.80
N PRO A 234 6.76 2.80 5.22
CA PRO A 234 6.16 3.94 4.53
C PRO A 234 5.66 3.50 3.15
N HIS A 235 4.73 4.28 2.59
CA HIS A 235 4.45 4.23 1.16
C HIS A 235 5.74 4.47 0.34
N GLN A 236 6.07 3.52 -0.52
CA GLN A 236 7.29 3.43 -1.33
C GLN A 236 7.18 4.32 -2.59
N ALA A 237 7.06 5.64 -2.40
CA ALA A 237 6.94 6.59 -3.51
C ALA A 237 8.29 7.15 -3.99
N ASN A 238 9.13 7.54 -3.03
CA ASN A 238 10.40 8.21 -3.27
C ASN A 238 11.25 8.10 -2.01
N ILE A 239 12.48 7.62 -2.14
CA ILE A 239 13.37 7.40 -0.99
C ILE A 239 13.57 8.64 -0.13
N ARG A 240 13.55 9.85 -0.72
CA ARG A 240 13.74 11.11 0.03
C ARG A 240 12.55 11.46 0.91
N ILE A 241 11.33 11.11 0.48
CA ILE A 241 10.11 11.30 1.28
C ILE A 241 10.15 10.31 2.45
N MET A 242 10.48 9.05 2.15
CA MET A 242 10.58 7.97 3.15
C MET A 242 11.63 8.31 4.22
N GLU A 243 12.82 8.76 3.82
CA GLU A 243 13.88 9.18 4.74
C GLU A 243 13.45 10.37 5.61
N ALA A 244 12.68 11.33 5.08
CA ALA A 244 12.19 12.43 5.89
C ALA A 244 11.22 11.96 6.99
N ALA A 245 10.34 11.00 6.68
CA ALA A 245 9.48 10.37 7.67
C ALA A 245 10.28 9.57 8.72
N ARG A 246 11.28 8.78 8.28
CA ARG A 246 12.18 8.05 9.19
C ARG A 246 12.94 8.98 10.13
N GLN A 247 13.53 10.05 9.60
CA GLN A 247 14.26 11.05 10.39
C GLN A 247 13.34 11.74 11.42
N ARG A 248 12.06 11.96 11.08
CA ARG A 248 11.08 12.52 12.02
C ARG A 248 10.84 11.59 13.22
N LEU A 249 11.01 10.30 13.03
CA LEU A 249 10.84 9.25 14.05
C LEU A 249 12.15 8.89 14.76
N ASP A 250 13.28 9.47 14.37
CA ASP A 250 14.60 9.15 14.93
C ASP A 250 14.98 7.65 14.79
N LEU A 251 14.36 6.95 13.83
CA LEU A 251 14.59 5.51 13.60
C LEU A 251 15.88 5.25 12.82
N PRO A 252 16.68 4.23 13.15
CA PRO A 252 17.80 3.77 12.31
C PRO A 252 17.37 3.42 10.87
N VAL A 253 18.30 3.51 9.90
CA VAL A 253 18.01 3.25 8.47
C VAL A 253 17.52 1.81 8.24
N GLU A 254 18.07 0.87 8.99
CA GLU A 254 17.70 -0.54 8.99
C GLU A 254 16.35 -0.84 9.64
N LYS A 255 15.72 0.12 10.34
CA LYS A 255 14.36 0.02 10.87
C LYS A 255 13.31 0.62 9.93
N MET A 256 13.68 0.91 8.68
CA MET A 256 12.74 1.31 7.63
C MET A 256 12.71 0.28 6.49
N SER A 257 11.49 -0.03 6.04
CA SER A 257 11.26 -0.81 4.83
C SER A 257 11.66 -0.02 3.58
N ASN A 258 12.38 -0.67 2.66
CA ASN A 258 12.87 -0.04 1.44
C ASN A 258 12.81 -1.01 0.25
N THR A 259 11.68 -1.00 -0.44
CA THR A 259 11.43 -1.78 -1.65
C THR A 259 11.19 -0.90 -2.89
N VAL A 260 11.14 0.44 -2.73
CA VAL A 260 11.02 1.41 -3.84
C VAL A 260 12.08 1.22 -4.93
N GLY A 261 13.27 0.74 -4.55
CA GLY A 261 14.34 0.40 -5.49
C GLY A 261 13.99 -0.69 -6.51
N LYS A 262 13.15 -1.65 -6.11
CA LYS A 262 12.77 -2.84 -6.91
C LYS A 262 11.42 -2.71 -7.61
N TYR A 263 10.48 -1.98 -7.00
CA TYR A 263 9.10 -1.94 -7.47
C TYR A 263 8.67 -0.58 -8.00
N GLY A 264 9.45 0.48 -7.75
CA GLY A 264 8.95 1.84 -7.91
C GLY A 264 7.77 2.10 -6.97
N ASN A 265 6.92 3.04 -7.37
CA ASN A 265 5.68 3.36 -6.70
C ASN A 265 4.54 2.48 -7.25
N THR A 266 3.98 1.61 -6.42
CA THR A 266 2.85 0.71 -6.75
C THR A 266 1.54 1.14 -6.08
N SER A 267 1.40 2.44 -5.74
CA SER A 267 0.22 3.04 -5.08
C SER A 267 -0.28 2.20 -3.89
N ALA A 268 -1.54 1.75 -3.88
CA ALA A 268 -2.14 1.02 -2.77
C ALA A 268 -1.45 -0.33 -2.49
N ALA A 269 -0.78 -0.93 -3.48
CA ALA A 269 -0.04 -2.18 -3.31
C ALA A 269 1.33 -2.00 -2.63
N SER A 270 1.77 -0.76 -2.45
CA SER A 270 3.11 -0.42 -2.00
C SER A 270 3.44 -0.90 -0.58
N ILE A 271 2.64 -0.51 0.41
CA ILE A 271 2.82 -0.93 1.81
C ILE A 271 2.74 -2.46 1.98
N PRO A 272 1.71 -3.16 1.45
CA PRO A 272 1.58 -4.59 1.71
C PRO A 272 2.67 -5.42 0.98
N ILE A 273 3.11 -5.03 -0.23
CA ILE A 273 4.27 -5.65 -0.88
C ILE A 273 5.52 -5.52 0.00
N SER A 274 5.76 -4.33 0.55
CA SER A 274 6.91 -4.05 1.39
C SER A 274 6.88 -4.83 2.70
N LEU A 275 5.72 -4.88 3.36
CA LEU A 275 5.50 -5.64 4.59
C LEU A 275 5.78 -7.13 4.38
N VAL A 276 5.29 -7.74 3.28
CA VAL A 276 5.60 -9.15 2.99
C VAL A 276 7.10 -9.37 2.79
N GLU A 277 7.82 -8.50 2.07
CA GLU A 277 9.29 -8.67 1.91
C GLU A 277 10.02 -8.68 3.25
N ASP A 278 9.65 -7.78 4.16
CA ASP A 278 10.33 -7.67 5.45
C ASP A 278 9.97 -8.83 6.39
N LEU A 279 8.76 -9.38 6.28
CA LEU A 279 8.37 -10.61 6.99
C LEU A 279 9.11 -11.83 6.45
N GLU A 280 9.16 -12.01 5.12
CA GLU A 280 9.92 -13.09 4.46
C GLU A 280 11.42 -13.02 4.79
N ALA A 281 11.95 -11.80 4.97
CA ALA A 281 13.33 -11.56 5.36
C ALA A 281 13.59 -11.70 6.88
N GLY A 282 12.56 -11.96 7.70
CA GLY A 282 12.68 -12.08 9.16
C GLY A 282 13.06 -10.78 9.87
N ARG A 283 12.80 -9.62 9.26
CA ARG A 283 13.10 -8.29 9.81
C ARG A 283 12.04 -7.80 10.78
N ILE A 284 10.80 -8.28 10.63
CA ILE A 284 9.67 -8.03 11.53
C ILE A 284 9.34 -9.34 12.24
N LYS A 285 9.12 -9.27 13.54
CA LYS A 285 8.79 -10.40 14.41
C LYS A 285 7.47 -10.15 15.13
N ASP A 286 6.90 -11.21 15.66
CA ASP A 286 5.79 -11.13 16.59
C ASP A 286 6.10 -10.13 17.71
N ASP A 287 5.10 -9.33 18.05
CA ASP A 287 5.10 -8.27 19.06
C ASP A 287 5.90 -7.00 18.73
N ASP A 288 6.55 -6.92 17.56
CA ASP A 288 7.13 -5.66 17.06
C ASP A 288 6.02 -4.61 16.83
N ILE A 289 6.29 -3.36 17.18
CA ILE A 289 5.41 -2.23 16.87
C ILE A 289 5.78 -1.65 15.51
N ILE A 290 4.93 -1.91 14.52
CA ILE A 290 5.10 -1.43 13.15
C ILE A 290 4.25 -0.18 12.91
N LEU A 291 4.83 0.78 12.21
CA LEU A 291 4.15 1.98 11.74
C LEU A 291 4.02 1.95 10.23
N MET A 292 2.78 1.96 9.74
CA MET A 292 2.47 2.17 8.33
C MET A 292 2.03 3.60 8.12
N VAL A 293 2.55 4.28 7.09
CA VAL A 293 2.17 5.66 6.77
C VAL A 293 2.29 5.95 5.28
N GLY A 294 1.34 6.70 4.73
CA GLY A 294 1.34 7.05 3.32
C GLY A 294 0.43 8.22 2.99
N PHE A 295 0.58 8.70 1.76
CA PHE A 295 -0.21 9.78 1.19
C PHE A 295 -0.57 9.42 -0.26
N GLY A 296 -1.62 9.99 -0.82
CA GLY A 296 -2.06 9.77 -2.19
C GLY A 296 -2.71 11.01 -2.82
N GLY A 297 -3.08 10.88 -4.10
CA GLY A 297 -3.86 11.89 -4.84
C GLY A 297 -5.22 12.14 -4.18
N GLY A 298 -5.72 13.36 -4.28
CA GLY A 298 -6.90 13.82 -3.53
C GLY A 298 -6.78 15.25 -2.97
N LEU A 299 -5.82 15.57 -2.09
CA LEU A 299 -4.83 14.67 -1.48
C LEU A 299 -5.43 13.89 -0.30
N THR A 300 -4.97 12.67 -0.10
CA THR A 300 -5.36 11.78 1.00
C THR A 300 -4.13 11.31 1.77
N TRP A 301 -4.30 10.89 3.01
CA TRP A 301 -3.25 10.24 3.81
C TRP A 301 -3.81 9.25 4.81
N GLY A 302 -2.95 8.33 5.23
CA GLY A 302 -3.26 7.38 6.28
C GLY A 302 -2.02 7.06 7.10
N ALA A 303 -2.22 6.74 8.38
CA ALA A 303 -1.23 6.13 9.24
C ALA A 303 -1.90 5.08 10.13
N ILE A 304 -1.23 3.97 10.36
CA ILE A 304 -1.68 2.88 11.24
C ILE A 304 -0.49 2.46 12.09
N LEU A 305 -0.66 2.53 13.41
CA LEU A 305 0.27 1.92 14.36
C LEU A 305 -0.29 0.57 14.77
N MET A 306 0.51 -0.48 14.60
CA MET A 306 0.09 -1.86 14.81
C MET A 306 1.15 -2.62 15.58
N LYS A 307 0.73 -3.42 16.55
CA LYS A 307 1.59 -4.45 17.15
C LYS A 307 1.42 -5.75 16.38
N TRP A 308 2.50 -6.27 15.80
CA TRP A 308 2.47 -7.40 14.87
C TRP A 308 2.19 -8.73 15.57
N GLY A 309 1.50 -9.62 14.85
CA GLY A 309 1.21 -11.00 15.26
C GLY A 309 -0.28 -11.33 15.24
N LYS A 310 -0.56 -12.63 15.08
CA LYS A 310 -1.91 -13.22 15.09
C LYS A 310 -2.41 -13.36 16.53
#